data_AF-A0A7J2YKD9-F1
#
_entry.id   AF-A0A7J2YKD9-F1
#
_cell.length_a   1.000
_cell.length_b   1.000
_cell.length_c   1.000
_cell.angle_alpha   90.00
_cell.angle_beta   90.00
_cell.angle_gamma   90.00
#
_symmetry.space_group_name_H-M   'P 1'
#
loop_
_entity.id
_entity.type
_entity.pdbx_description
1 polymer ?
#
loop_
_entity_poly.entity_id
_entity_poly.type
_entity_poly.pdbx_seq_one_letter_code
_entity_poly.pdbx_strand_id
1 'polypeptide(L)'
;MGRIILSYSKRIGSWPERIGDIGVVKDTAIHDIDLAMYIFNAEPISVYAKGGSIKHKLEDHVQAVLSFEGNKSALIEANWLTPRKKT
;
A
#
# COMPACT_ATOMS: atom_id res chain seq x y z
N MET A 1 -20.67 18.67 5.11
CA MET A 1 -19.30 18.10 5.01
C MET A 1 -19.22 17.28 3.73
N GLY A 2 -18.12 17.37 2.98
CA GLY A 2 -17.98 16.69 1.67
C GLY A 2 -17.81 15.17 1.81
N ARG A 3 -18.24 14.41 0.80
CA ARG A 3 -18.08 12.96 0.74
C ARG A 3 -16.68 12.62 0.22
N ILE A 4 -15.92 11.83 0.99
CA ILE A 4 -14.60 11.34 0.57
C ILE A 4 -14.83 10.29 -0.53
N ILE A 5 -14.20 10.50 -1.69
CA ILE A 5 -14.32 9.66 -2.88
C ILE A 5 -13.02 8.95 -3.24
N LEU A 6 -11.88 9.47 -2.79
CA LEU A 6 -10.56 8.89 -3.06
C LEU A 6 -9.67 8.99 -1.82
N SER A 7 -9.01 7.89 -1.48
CA SER A 7 -7.85 7.87 -0.57
C SER A 7 -6.60 7.54 -1.37
N TYR A 8 -5.52 8.28 -1.17
CA TYR A 8 -4.23 8.02 -1.81
C TYR A 8 -3.14 7.93 -0.75
N SER A 9 -2.40 6.82 -0.72
CA SER A 9 -1.22 6.65 0.12
C SER A 9 -0.03 6.19 -0.69
N LYS A 10 1.12 6.78 -0.37
CA LYS A 10 2.41 6.41 -0.94
C LYS A 10 3.46 6.27 0.16
N ARG A 11 3.90 5.05 0.44
CA ARG A 11 4.99 4.75 1.38
C ARG A 11 6.24 4.28 0.66
N ILE A 12 7.18 5.20 0.53
CA ILE A 12 8.50 4.94 -0.04
C ILE A 12 9.52 4.84 1.09
N GLY A 13 9.96 3.61 1.36
CA GLY A 13 10.96 3.29 2.35
C GLY A 13 12.34 3.05 1.72
N SER A 14 13.38 3.25 2.52
CA SER A 14 14.68 2.64 2.24
C SER A 14 14.66 1.16 2.64
N TRP A 15 15.58 0.40 2.06
CA TRP A 15 15.74 -1.01 2.38
C TRP A 15 15.82 -1.24 3.91
N PRO A 16 14.91 -2.04 4.50
CA PRO A 16 14.89 -2.23 5.94
C PRO A 16 16.12 -3.00 6.43
N GLU A 17 16.57 -2.67 7.64
CA GLU A 17 17.80 -3.22 8.26
C GLU A 17 17.61 -4.67 8.75
N ARG A 18 16.35 -5.09 8.97
CA ARG A 18 15.96 -6.47 9.27
C ARG A 18 14.83 -6.89 8.35
N ILE A 19 15.13 -7.75 7.39
CA ILE A 19 14.13 -8.43 6.56
C ILE A 19 13.97 -9.86 7.07
N GLY A 20 12.76 -10.20 7.53
CA GLY A 20 12.34 -11.58 7.76
C GLY A 20 11.68 -12.18 6.51
N ASP A 21 10.89 -13.24 6.67
CA ASP A 21 10.12 -13.85 5.57
C ASP A 21 8.79 -13.10 5.26
N ILE A 22 8.83 -11.76 5.25
CA ILE A 22 7.65 -10.90 5.07
C ILE A 22 7.94 -9.88 3.95
N GLY A 23 6.98 -9.69 3.04
CA GLY A 23 7.07 -8.70 1.96
C GLY A 23 6.43 -7.36 2.31
N VAL A 24 6.66 -6.36 1.45
CA VAL A 24 6.24 -4.96 1.67
C VAL A 24 4.74 -4.79 1.86
N VAL A 25 3.93 -5.70 1.33
CA VAL A 25 2.47 -5.67 1.48
C VAL A 25 2.09 -5.84 2.95
N LYS A 26 2.62 -6.88 3.59
CA LYS A 26 2.29 -7.25 4.97
C LYS A 26 2.96 -6.36 6.00
N ASP A 27 4.11 -5.80 5.65
CA ASP A 27 4.86 -4.93 6.57
C ASP A 27 4.40 -3.47 6.48
N THR A 28 4.16 -2.96 5.28
CA THR A 28 3.95 -1.52 5.06
C THR A 28 2.55 -1.21 4.51
N ALA A 29 2.10 -1.90 3.46
CA ALA A 29 0.84 -1.55 2.78
C ALA A 29 -0.40 -1.87 3.63
N ILE A 30 -0.32 -2.84 4.55
CA ILE A 30 -1.43 -3.24 5.42
C ILE A 30 -2.04 -2.06 6.19
N HIS A 31 -1.21 -1.16 6.71
CA HIS A 31 -1.68 -0.01 7.46
C HIS A 31 -2.47 0.99 6.61
N ASP A 32 -2.13 1.10 5.33
CA ASP A 32 -2.84 1.99 4.40
C ASP A 32 -4.15 1.36 3.94
N ILE A 33 -4.20 0.02 3.83
CA ILE A 33 -5.43 -0.74 3.58
C ILE A 33 -6.38 -0.56 4.75
N ASP A 34 -5.91 -0.77 5.98
CA ASP A 34 -6.70 -0.61 7.20
C ASP A 34 -7.24 0.82 7.35
N LEU A 35 -6.39 1.81 7.09
CA LEU A 35 -6.80 3.21 7.11
C LEU A 35 -7.87 3.52 6.06
N ALA A 36 -7.74 2.98 4.84
CA ALA A 36 -8.74 3.15 3.79
C ALA A 36 -10.09 2.54 4.19
N MET A 37 -10.09 1.32 4.75
CA MET A 37 -11.31 0.67 5.25
C MET A 37 -11.95 1.47 6.38
N TYR A 38 -11.14 2.01 7.30
CA TYR A 38 -11.63 2.86 8.40
C TYR A 38 -12.26 4.16 7.88
N ILE A 39 -11.60 4.87 6.96
CA ILE A 39 -12.09 6.14 6.39
C ILE A 39 -13.41 5.93 5.63
N PHE A 40 -13.50 4.85 4.86
CA PHE A 40 -14.70 4.56 4.08
C PHE A 40 -15.78 3.83 4.89
N ASN A 41 -15.44 3.35 6.08
CA ASN A 41 -16.25 2.50 6.96
C ASN A 41 -16.92 1.37 6.18
N ALA A 42 -16.13 0.72 5.32
CA ALA A 42 -16.60 -0.29 4.38
C ALA A 42 -15.44 -1.21 3.97
N GLU A 43 -15.78 -2.42 3.53
CA GLU A 43 -14.85 -3.34 2.90
C GLU A 43 -14.78 -3.08 1.37
N PRO A 44 -13.63 -3.33 0.74
CA PRO A 44 -13.50 -3.20 -0.71
C PRO A 44 -14.31 -4.28 -1.44
N ILE A 45 -15.05 -3.89 -2.47
CA ILE A 45 -15.81 -4.79 -3.35
C ILE A 45 -14.93 -5.41 -4.44
N SER A 46 -13.80 -4.77 -4.77
CA SER A 46 -12.81 -5.31 -5.69
C SER A 46 -11.43 -4.76 -5.38
N VAL A 47 -10.41 -5.59 -5.65
CA VAL A 47 -9.01 -5.23 -5.46
C VAL A 47 -8.25 -5.59 -6.73
N TYR A 48 -7.54 -4.62 -7.29
CA TYR A 48 -6.53 -4.85 -8.31
C TYR A 48 -5.17 -4.54 -7.70
N ALA A 49 -4.23 -5.47 -7.77
CA ALA A 49 -2.89 -5.26 -7.25
C ALA A 49 -1.84 -5.75 -8.23
N LYS A 50 -0.77 -4.99 -8.35
CA LYS A 50 0.45 -5.36 -9.07
C LYS A 50 1.62 -5.14 -8.13
N GLY A 51 2.28 -6.23 -7.77
CA GLY A 51 3.48 -6.22 -6.96
C GLY A 51 4.50 -7.22 -7.48
N GLY A 52 5.71 -7.13 -6.97
CA GLY A 52 6.78 -8.00 -7.37
C GLY A 52 8.01 -7.82 -6.50
N SER A 53 9.05 -8.54 -6.88
CA SER A 53 10.36 -8.43 -6.27
C SER A 53 11.41 -8.08 -7.30
N ILE A 54 12.29 -7.15 -6.94
CA ILE A 54 13.50 -6.81 -7.71
C ILE A 54 14.76 -7.31 -6.98
N LYS A 55 14.82 -7.19 -5.64
CA LYS A 55 15.99 -7.54 -4.83
C LYS A 55 15.72 -8.60 -3.75
N HIS A 56 14.47 -8.83 -3.39
CA HIS A 56 14.09 -9.72 -2.30
C HIS A 56 13.54 -11.08 -2.80
N LYS A 57 13.30 -12.05 -1.91
CA LYS A 57 12.62 -13.31 -2.28
C LYS A 57 11.10 -13.15 -2.35
N LEU A 58 10.56 -12.24 -1.54
CA LEU A 58 9.15 -11.82 -1.50
C LEU A 58 9.00 -10.42 -2.09
N GLU A 59 7.77 -9.93 -2.20
CA GLU A 59 7.47 -8.62 -2.75
C GLU A 59 8.19 -7.47 -2.03
N ASP A 60 8.91 -6.64 -2.80
CA ASP A 60 9.60 -5.43 -2.34
C ASP A 60 8.96 -4.14 -2.86
N HIS A 61 7.96 -4.28 -3.74
CA HIS A 61 7.08 -3.21 -4.17
C HIS A 61 5.66 -3.73 -4.46
N VAL A 62 4.68 -2.86 -4.25
CA VAL A 62 3.28 -3.09 -4.60
C VAL A 62 2.57 -1.79 -4.98
N GLN A 63 1.64 -1.91 -5.91
CA GLN A 63 0.65 -0.90 -6.27
C GLN A 63 -0.71 -1.57 -6.22
N ALA A 64 -1.63 -1.05 -5.42
CA ALA A 64 -2.96 -1.60 -5.23
C ALA A 64 -4.04 -0.53 -5.43
N VAL A 65 -5.12 -0.92 -6.08
CA VAL A 65 -6.36 -0.16 -6.25
C VAL A 65 -7.47 -0.94 -5.57
N LEU A 66 -8.06 -0.34 -4.54
CA LEU A 66 -9.21 -0.86 -3.83
C LEU A 66 -10.44 -0.07 -4.28
N SER A 67 -11.49 -0.76 -4.70
CA SER A 67 -12.77 -0.14 -5.04
C SER A 67 -13.79 -0.47 -3.96
N PHE A 68 -14.58 0.52 -3.56
CA PHE A 68 -15.65 0.40 -2.56
C PHE A 68 -16.99 0.80 -3.18
N GLU A 69 -18.08 0.50 -2.49
CA GLU A 69 -19.41 0.92 -2.92
C GLU A 69 -19.55 2.44 -3.07
N GLY A 70 -20.36 2.84 -4.07
CA GLY A 70 -20.68 4.24 -4.32
C GLY A 70 -19.50 5.04 -4.85
N ASN A 71 -18.75 4.46 -5.80
CA ASN A 71 -17.65 5.07 -6.55
C ASN A 71 -16.51 5.62 -5.68
N LYS A 72 -16.26 5.01 -4.52
CA LYS A 72 -15.11 5.37 -3.69
C LYS A 72 -13.95 4.42 -4.00
N SER A 73 -12.73 4.93 -3.94
CA SER A 73 -11.54 4.11 -4.18
C SER A 73 -10.37 4.48 -3.27
N ALA A 74 -9.46 3.54 -3.08
CA ALA A 74 -8.16 3.78 -2.47
C ALA A 74 -7.03 3.33 -3.40
N LEU A 75 -6.01 4.17 -3.50
CA LEU A 75 -4.77 3.92 -4.25
C LEU A 75 -3.64 3.79 -3.23
N ILE A 76 -2.95 2.66 -3.24
CA ILE A 76 -1.89 2.34 -2.28
C ILE A 76 -0.63 1.96 -3.05
N GLU A 77 0.45 2.71 -2.81
CA GLU A 77 1.77 2.43 -3.36
C GLU A 77 2.75 2.23 -2.20
N ALA A 78 3.42 1.08 -2.15
CA ALA A 78 4.47 0.82 -1.18
C ALA A 78 5.70 0.20 -1.83
N ASN A 79 6.90 0.68 -1.50
CA ASN A 79 8.15 0.07 -1.95
C ASN A 79 9.33 0.34 -0.99
N TRP A 80 10.31 -0.57 -0.98
CA TRP A 80 11.58 -0.44 -0.26
C TRP A 80 12.78 -0.09 -1.17
N LEU A 81 12.51 0.18 -2.45
CA LEU A 81 13.52 0.23 -3.50
C LEU A 81 14.18 1.61 -3.64
N THR A 82 13.68 2.62 -2.95
CA THR A 82 14.17 3.99 -3.12
C THR A 82 15.27 4.28 -2.08
N PRO A 83 16.54 4.42 -2.50
CA PRO A 83 17.61 4.78 -1.59
C PRO A 83 17.40 6.22 -1.12
N ARG A 84 17.22 6.43 0.19
CA ARG A 84 17.34 7.77 0.76
C ARG A 84 18.81 8.14 0.80
N LYS A 85 19.15 9.34 0.33
CA LYS A 85 20.45 9.95 0.58
C LYS A 85 20.56 10.13 2.10
N LYS A 86 21.51 9.47 2.76
CA LYS A 86 21.91 9.82 4.12
C LYS A 86 22.56 11.20 4.03
N THR A 87 21.90 12.23 4.57
CA THR A 87 22.54 13.52 4.86
C THR A 87 23.29 13.39 6.18
#